data_AF-A0A090VA94-F1
#
_entry.id   AF-A0A090VA94-F1
#
_cell.length_a   1.000
_cell.length_b   1.000
_cell.length_c   1.000
_cell.angle_alpha   90.00
_cell.angle_beta   90.00
_cell.angle_gamma   90.00
#
_symmetry.space_group_name_H-M   'P 1'
#
loop_
_entity.id
_entity.type
_entity.pdbx_description
1 polymer ?
#
loop_
_entity_poly.entity_id
_entity_poly.type
_entity_poly.pdbx_seq_one_letter_code
_entity_poly.pdbx_strand_id
1 'polypeptide(L)'
;MKLFWNILRVLLAIFMIYAGAQHFVNVDFFKPFVPDFLVYKAFIIYASGVIEVMLGILLLIPQYKRTAASGIFVLMICFLPIHVWDVFSANPAIGSHEAALIRLPLQLVLIALAYKFTKNQ
;
A
#
# COMPACT_ATOMS: atom_id res chain seq x y z
N MET A 1 20.94 -13.35 9.09
CA MET A 1 20.39 -12.85 7.79
C MET A 1 18.96 -13.31 7.51
N LYS A 2 18.60 -14.61 7.60
CA LYS A 2 17.21 -15.07 7.34
C LYS A 2 16.17 -14.48 8.31
N LEU A 3 16.51 -14.36 9.59
CA LEU A 3 15.63 -13.77 10.61
C LEU A 3 15.23 -12.33 10.28
N PHE A 4 16.20 -11.50 9.87
CA PHE A 4 15.97 -10.10 9.50
C PHE A 4 14.92 -9.97 8.38
N TRP A 5 15.05 -10.74 7.30
CA TRP A 5 14.09 -10.71 6.20
C TRP A 5 12.71 -11.24 6.59
N ASN A 6 12.66 -12.22 7.50
CA ASN A 6 11.39 -12.70 8.05
C ASN A 6 10.68 -11.62 8.87
N ILE A 7 11.43 -10.87 9.70
CA ILE A 7 10.89 -9.74 10.47
C ILE A 7 10.34 -8.69 9.51
N LEU A 8 11.09 -8.28 8.49
CA LEU A 8 10.63 -7.30 7.50
C LEU A 8 9.38 -7.76 6.73
N ARG A 9 9.27 -9.06 6.40
CA ARG A 9 8.08 -9.61 5.77
C ARG A 9 6.86 -9.52 6.70
N VAL A 10 7.03 -9.83 7.99
CA VAL A 10 5.95 -9.72 8.98
C VAL A 10 5.55 -8.27 9.19
N LEU A 11 6.52 -7.34 9.25
CA LEU A 11 6.23 -5.91 9.33
C LEU A 11 5.46 -5.41 8.10
N LEU A 12 5.85 -5.84 6.89
CA LEU A 12 5.11 -5.51 5.67
C LEU A 12 3.68 -6.07 5.73
N ALA A 13 3.50 -7.31 6.18
CA ALA A 13 2.17 -7.91 6.32
C ALA A 13 1.28 -7.13 7.29
N ILE A 14 1.81 -6.80 8.48
CA ILE A 14 1.09 -6.00 9.49
C ILE A 14 0.75 -4.61 8.93
N PHE A 15 1.69 -3.98 8.25
CA PHE A 15 1.47 -2.68 7.60
C PHE A 15 0.32 -2.76 6.58
N MET A 16 0.32 -3.77 5.70
CA MET A 16 -0.74 -3.96 4.70
C MET A 16 -2.12 -4.20 5.34
N ILE A 17 -2.17 -5.00 6.41
CA ILE A 17 -3.42 -5.24 7.15
C ILE A 17 -3.92 -3.95 7.81
N TYR A 18 -3.02 -3.21 8.45
CA TYR A 18 -3.36 -1.95 9.09
C TYR A 18 -3.83 -0.90 8.07
N ALA A 19 -3.06 -0.67 7.00
CA ALA A 19 -3.42 0.28 5.94
C ALA A 19 -4.76 -0.11 5.27
N GLY A 20 -4.94 -1.39 4.97
CA GLY A 20 -6.20 -1.89 4.40
C GLY A 20 -7.39 -1.69 5.34
N ALA A 21 -7.21 -1.91 6.64
CA ALA A 21 -8.25 -1.63 7.63
C ALA A 21 -8.63 -0.14 7.68
N GLN A 22 -7.67 0.77 7.50
CA GLN A 22 -7.94 2.22 7.50
C GLN A 22 -8.90 2.64 6.37
N HIS A 23 -8.91 1.92 5.24
CA HIS A 23 -9.84 2.21 4.15
C HIS A 23 -11.32 2.03 4.54
N PHE A 24 -11.61 1.23 5.57
CA PHE A 24 -12.97 1.03 6.09
C PHE A 24 -13.32 2.02 7.20
N VAL A 25 -12.32 2.45 7.98
CA VAL A 25 -12.50 3.33 9.14
C VAL A 25 -12.54 4.80 8.73
N ASN A 26 -11.68 5.22 7.81
CA ASN A 26 -11.42 6.63 7.47
C ASN A 26 -11.69 6.92 5.99
N VAL A 27 -12.81 6.46 5.45
CA VAL A 27 -13.13 6.56 4.01
C VAL A 27 -13.00 7.99 3.46
N ASP A 28 -13.48 8.99 4.21
CA ASP A 28 -13.46 10.39 3.77
C ASP A 28 -12.04 10.95 3.62
N PHE A 29 -11.09 10.46 4.40
CA PHE A 29 -9.67 10.80 4.25
C PHE A 29 -9.10 10.24 2.93
N PHE A 30 -9.57 9.08 2.46
CA PHE A 30 -9.09 8.46 1.23
C PHE A 30 -9.76 9.00 -0.05
N LYS A 31 -10.97 9.58 0.04
CA LYS A 31 -11.72 10.09 -1.12
C LYS A 31 -10.93 11.06 -2.02
N PRO A 32 -10.14 12.02 -1.49
CA PRO A 32 -9.38 12.95 -2.33
C PRO A 32 -8.27 12.28 -3.14
N PHE A 33 -7.79 11.09 -2.73
CA PHE A 33 -6.77 10.35 -3.46
C PHE A 33 -7.32 9.58 -4.66
N VAL A 34 -8.63 9.35 -4.72
CA VAL A 34 -9.25 8.66 -5.85
C VAL A 34 -9.49 9.68 -6.97
N PRO A 35 -8.94 9.47 -8.18
CA PRO A 35 -9.12 10.38 -9.31
C PRO A 35 -10.58 10.68 -9.63
N ASP A 36 -10.88 11.91 -10.04
CA ASP A 36 -12.26 12.37 -10.26
C ASP A 36 -12.99 11.68 -11.42
N PHE A 37 -12.25 11.13 -12.39
CA PHE A 37 -12.85 10.34 -13.47
C PHE A 37 -13.40 8.98 -13.01
N LEU A 38 -13.13 8.57 -11.76
CA LEU A 38 -13.66 7.35 -11.16
C LEU A 38 -14.90 7.68 -10.30
N VAL A 39 -16.08 7.35 -10.82
CA VAL A 39 -17.38 7.73 -10.23
C VAL A 39 -17.61 7.08 -8.85
N TYR A 40 -17.27 5.81 -8.68
CA TYR A 40 -17.58 5.04 -7.46
C TYR A 40 -16.45 5.05 -6.43
N LYS A 41 -16.02 6.24 -5.97
CA LYS A 41 -14.85 6.41 -5.10
C LYS A 41 -14.89 5.55 -3.83
N ALA A 42 -16.02 5.53 -3.10
CA ALA A 42 -16.14 4.75 -1.87
C ALA A 42 -15.98 3.24 -2.12
N PHE A 43 -16.58 2.72 -3.19
CA PHE A 43 -16.42 1.31 -3.56
C PHE A 43 -14.96 0.99 -3.88
N ILE A 44 -14.27 1.87 -4.61
CA ILE A 44 -12.84 1.69 -4.95
C ILE A 44 -11.99 1.64 -3.68
N ILE A 45 -12.25 2.53 -2.71
CA ILE A 45 -11.56 2.56 -1.41
C ILE A 45 -11.79 1.27 -0.64
N TYR A 46 -13.04 0.79 -0.55
CA TYR A 46 -13.32 -0.48 0.13
C TYR A 46 -12.68 -1.67 -0.58
N ALA A 47 -12.75 -1.71 -1.92
CA ALA A 47 -12.19 -2.79 -2.71
C ALA A 47 -10.65 -2.84 -2.56
N SER A 48 -9.97 -1.69 -2.60
CA SER A 48 -8.54 -1.64 -2.33
C SER A 48 -8.22 -2.08 -0.91
N GLY A 49 -8.99 -1.63 0.09
CA GLY A 49 -8.85 -2.07 1.48
C GLY A 49 -8.95 -3.59 1.65
N VAL A 50 -9.93 -4.24 1.00
CA VAL A 50 -10.07 -5.71 1.01
C VAL A 50 -8.82 -6.37 0.43
N ILE A 51 -8.34 -5.88 -0.71
CA ILE A 51 -7.16 -6.43 -1.40
C ILE A 51 -5.91 -6.27 -0.51
N GLU A 52 -5.70 -5.12 0.11
CA GLU A 52 -4.58 -4.88 1.01
C GLU A 52 -4.57 -5.82 2.22
N VAL A 53 -5.71 -5.94 2.92
CA VAL A 53 -5.85 -6.85 4.07
C VAL A 53 -5.61 -8.30 3.65
N MET A 54 -6.25 -8.74 2.56
CA MET A 54 -6.11 -10.09 2.05
C MET A 54 -4.65 -10.41 1.70
N LEU A 55 -3.97 -9.51 0.98
CA LEU A 55 -2.56 -9.70 0.63
C LEU A 55 -1.66 -9.71 1.86
N GLY A 56 -1.92 -8.86 2.86
CA GLY A 56 -1.19 -8.86 4.12
C GLY A 56 -1.34 -10.18 4.88
N ILE A 57 -2.55 -10.73 4.97
CA ILE A 57 -2.79 -12.06 5.59
C ILE A 57 -2.08 -13.16 4.79
N LEU A 58 -2.26 -13.19 3.46
CA LEU A 58 -1.63 -14.19 2.60
C LEU A 58 -0.10 -14.13 2.66
N LEU A 59 0.48 -12.94 2.89
CA LEU A 59 1.93 -12.79 3.04
C LEU A 59 2.47 -13.53 4.27
N LEU A 60 1.65 -13.77 5.29
CA LEU A 60 2.03 -14.53 6.50
C LEU A 60 1.98 -16.04 6.28
N ILE A 61 1.19 -16.53 5.32
CA ILE A 61 0.98 -17.96 5.07
C ILE A 61 2.10 -18.51 4.17
N PRO A 62 2.88 -19.54 4.60
CA PRO A 62 4.05 -20.00 3.87
C PRO A 62 3.80 -20.37 2.40
N GLN A 63 2.63 -20.95 2.11
CA GLN A 63 2.25 -21.37 0.75
C GLN A 63 1.92 -20.21 -0.19
N TYR A 64 1.48 -19.06 0.35
CA TYR A 64 1.00 -17.92 -0.45
C TYR A 64 1.94 -16.71 -0.43
N LYS A 65 2.97 -16.73 0.42
CA LYS A 65 3.88 -15.58 0.64
C LYS A 65 4.48 -14.98 -0.65
N ARG A 66 4.79 -15.79 -1.66
CA ARG A 66 5.34 -15.31 -2.94
C ARG A 66 4.27 -14.63 -3.80
N THR A 67 3.10 -15.26 -3.94
CA THR A 67 1.95 -14.69 -4.66
C THR A 67 1.48 -13.40 -4.01
N ALA A 68 1.40 -13.38 -2.68
CA ALA A 68 1.06 -12.19 -1.90
C ALA A 68 2.06 -11.05 -2.13
N ALA A 69 3.37 -11.34 -2.07
CA ALA A 69 4.41 -10.34 -2.34
C ALA A 69 4.31 -9.76 -3.77
N SER A 70 4.02 -10.61 -4.76
CA SER A 70 3.77 -10.16 -6.15
C SER A 70 2.53 -9.27 -6.24
N GLY A 71 1.44 -9.62 -5.56
CA GLY A 71 0.24 -8.80 -5.50
C GLY A 71 0.49 -7.44 -4.85
N ILE A 72 1.21 -7.41 -3.72
CA ILE A 72 1.59 -6.17 -3.04
C ILE A 72 2.48 -5.33 -3.95
N PHE A 73 3.46 -5.92 -4.62
CA PHE A 73 4.33 -5.20 -5.56
C PHE A 73 3.52 -4.51 -6.66
N VAL A 74 2.61 -5.23 -7.31
CA VAL A 74 1.74 -4.66 -8.36
C VAL A 74 0.86 -3.54 -7.78
N LEU A 75 0.23 -3.78 -6.63
CA LEU A 75 -0.64 -2.80 -5.99
C LEU A 75 0.12 -1.50 -5.64
N MET A 76 1.33 -1.61 -5.09
CA MET A 76 2.14 -0.46 -4.75
C MET A 76 2.58 0.32 -6.01
N ILE A 77 2.84 -0.35 -7.12
CA ILE A 77 3.08 0.32 -8.41
C ILE A 77 1.83 1.06 -8.88
N CYS A 78 0.65 0.46 -8.76
CA CYS A 78 -0.61 1.11 -9.11
C CYS A 78 -0.90 2.36 -8.25
N PHE A 79 -0.47 2.39 -7.00
CA PHE A 79 -0.63 3.54 -6.10
C PHE A 79 0.46 4.60 -6.25
N LEU A 80 1.59 4.29 -6.87
CA LEU A 80 2.70 5.23 -7.01
C LEU A 80 2.29 6.55 -7.71
N PRO A 81 1.50 6.56 -8.80
CA PRO A 81 1.06 7.81 -9.44
C PRO A 81 0.32 8.75 -8.50
N ILE A 82 -0.49 8.20 -7.58
CA ILE A 82 -1.24 8.99 -6.59
C ILE A 82 -0.28 9.71 -5.65
N HIS A 83 0.76 9.01 -5.16
CA HIS A 83 1.75 9.60 -4.26
C HIS A 83 2.65 10.64 -4.95
N VAL A 84 2.99 10.43 -6.22
CA VAL A 84 3.73 11.41 -7.03
C VAL A 84 2.87 12.67 -7.22
N TRP A 85 1.61 12.50 -7.62
CA TRP A 85 0.68 13.61 -7.79
C TRP A 85 0.48 14.42 -6.50
N ASP A 86 0.34 13.74 -5.36
CA ASP A 86 0.12 14.36 -4.05
C ASP A 86 1.27 15.31 -3.65
N VAL A 87 2.52 14.95 -3.97
CA VAL A 87 3.71 15.79 -3.71
C VAL A 87 3.66 17.12 -4.48
N PHE A 88 3.18 17.10 -5.72
CA PHE A 88 3.14 18.26 -6.61
C PHE A 88 1.81 19.03 -6.58
N SER A 89 0.82 18.54 -5.85
CA SER A 89 -0.48 19.17 -5.74
C SER A 89 -0.40 20.44 -4.90
N ALA A 90 -1.06 21.52 -5.33
CA ALA A 90 -1.09 22.77 -4.57
C ALA A 90 -1.73 22.61 -3.18
N ASN A 91 -2.66 21.65 -3.05
CA ASN A 91 -3.26 21.23 -1.78
C ASN A 91 -3.13 19.70 -1.68
N PRO A 92 -2.06 19.17 -1.08
CA PRO A 92 -1.87 17.72 -0.93
C PRO A 92 -3.04 17.09 -0.17
N ALA A 93 -3.58 16.00 -0.71
CA ALA A 93 -4.67 15.23 -0.12
C ALA A 93 -4.30 14.65 1.25
N ILE A 94 -3.01 14.38 1.49
CA ILE A 94 -2.50 13.93 2.79
C ILE A 94 -2.54 15.00 3.89
N GLY A 95 -2.74 16.27 3.51
CA GLY A 95 -2.86 17.41 4.41
C GLY A 95 -1.66 18.36 4.41
N SER A 96 -0.43 17.87 4.23
CA SER A 96 0.76 18.74 4.12
C SER A 96 1.77 18.25 3.09
N HIS A 97 2.53 19.17 2.50
CA HIS A 97 3.61 18.82 1.57
C HIS A 97 4.71 17.99 2.25
N GLU A 98 4.97 18.24 3.53
CA GLU A 98 5.95 17.47 4.31
C GLU A 98 5.53 16.00 4.42
N ALA A 99 4.26 15.73 4.72
CA ALA A 99 3.72 14.39 4.76
C ALA A 99 3.75 13.72 3.38
N ALA A 100 3.44 14.46 2.31
CA ALA A 100 3.50 13.95 0.94
C ALA A 100 4.95 13.56 0.56
N LEU A 101 5.92 14.41 0.88
CA LEU A 101 7.34 14.18 0.63
C LEU A 101 7.89 12.99 1.41
N ILE A 102 7.39 12.68 2.60
CA ILE A 102 7.78 11.50 3.38
C ILE A 102 7.14 10.23 2.81
N ARG A 103 5.88 10.30 2.37
CA ARG A 103 5.15 9.14 1.85
C ARG A 103 5.73 8.61 0.55
N LEU A 104 6.23 9.46 -0.35
CA LEU A 104 6.75 9.01 -1.64
C LEU A 104 7.99 8.08 -1.49
N PRO A 105 9.03 8.41 -0.70
CA PRO A 105 10.12 7.48 -0.39
C PRO A 105 9.65 6.21 0.30
N LEU A 106 8.69 6.31 1.24
CA LEU A 106 8.10 5.13 1.89
C LEU A 106 7.46 4.20 0.85
N GLN A 107 6.72 4.76 -0.12
CA GLN A 107 6.12 4.00 -1.22
C GLN A 107 7.19 3.23 -2.02
N LEU A 108 8.33 3.87 -2.33
CA LEU A 108 9.44 3.23 -3.03
C LEU A 108 10.09 2.11 -2.20
N VAL A 109 10.21 2.30 -0.88
CA VAL A 109 10.69 1.25 0.03
C VAL A 109 9.74 0.05 0.05
N LEU A 110 8.43 0.28 0.11
CA LEU A 110 7.42 -0.78 0.07
C LEU A 110 7.47 -1.56 -1.24
N ILE A 111 7.61 -0.86 -2.37
CA ILE A 111 7.82 -1.48 -3.69
C ILE A 111 9.07 -2.36 -3.68
N ALA A 112 10.20 -1.84 -3.21
CA ALA A 112 11.47 -2.57 -3.19
C ALA A 112 11.40 -3.81 -2.28
N LEU A 113 10.79 -3.69 -1.10
CA LEU A 113 10.58 -4.82 -0.18
C LEU A 113 9.67 -5.88 -0.78
N ALA A 114 8.53 -5.48 -1.35
CA ALA A 114 7.61 -6.40 -2.00
C ALA A 114 8.30 -7.13 -3.16
N TYR A 115 9.01 -6.41 -4.03
CA TYR A 115 9.80 -7.00 -5.11
C TYR A 115 10.84 -7.99 -4.59
N LYS A 116 11.59 -7.64 -3.55
CA LYS A 116 12.58 -8.54 -2.92
C LYS A 116 11.92 -9.82 -2.44
N PHE A 117 10.74 -9.73 -1.83
CA PHE A 117 9.95 -10.87 -1.38
C PHE A 117 9.25 -11.63 -2.51
N THR A 118 9.32 -11.20 -3.77
CA THR A 118 8.95 -12.05 -4.92
C THR A 118 10.06 -13.03 -5.32
N LYS A 119 11.32 -12.68 -5.03
CA LYS A 119 12.53 -13.39 -5.46
C LYS A 119 13.19 -14.20 -4.35
N ASN A 120 13.15 -13.72 -3.10
CA ASN A 120 13.93 -14.26 -1.97
C ASN A 120 13.10 -15.02 -0.93
N GLN A 121 12.12 -15.82 -1.36
CA GLN A 121 11.23 -16.57 -0.46
C GLN A 121 11.61 -18.05 -0.34
#